data_AF-A0A815UJB9-F1
#
_entry.id   AF-A0A815UJB9-F1
#
_cell.length_a   1.000
_cell.length_b   1.000
_cell.length_c   1.000
_cell.angle_alpha   90.00
_cell.angle_beta   90.00
_cell.angle_gamma   90.00
#
_symmetry.space_group_name_H-M   'P 1'
#
loop_
_entity.id
_entity.type
_entity.pdbx_description
1 polymer ?
#
loop_
_entity_poly.entity_id
_entity_poly.type
_entity_poly.pdbx_seq_one_letter_code
_entity_poly.pdbx_strand_id
1 'polypeptide(L)'
;MEHVDAILLQTILKDLTKFSGSQQQHVNDWLLTINQKFDACELTEPQRRKWAVAFLSDEALKWYTRQLIKLKHGKLNHNVRHLRSSHN
;
A
#
# COMPACT_ATOMS: atom_id res chain seq x y z
N MET A 1 -21.43 -4.55 15.58
CA MET A 1 -20.51 -5.65 15.96
C MET A 1 -19.20 -5.38 15.23
N GLU A 2 -18.43 -4.37 15.65
CA GLU A 2 -17.29 -3.84 14.86
C GLU A 2 -16.04 -3.59 15.72
N HIS A 3 -15.73 -4.56 16.57
CA HIS A 3 -14.40 -4.72 17.16
C HIS A 3 -13.86 -6.04 16.66
N VAL A 4 -13.44 -6.08 15.40
CA VAL A 4 -12.35 -7.00 15.04
C VAL A 4 -11.16 -6.49 15.84
N ASP A 5 -10.87 -7.18 16.94
CA ASP A 5 -9.85 -6.88 17.93
C ASP A 5 -8.59 -6.28 17.29
N ALA A 6 -8.47 -4.94 17.32
CA ALA A 6 -7.25 -4.26 16.86
C ALA A 6 -6.01 -4.76 17.60
N ILE A 7 -6.20 -5.34 18.79
CA ILE A 7 -5.19 -6.00 19.62
C ILE A 7 -4.81 -7.37 19.04
N LEU A 8 -5.80 -8.20 18.67
CA LEU A 8 -5.57 -9.49 18.02
C LEU A 8 -4.88 -9.29 16.66
N LEU A 9 -5.32 -8.29 15.91
CA LEU A 9 -4.73 -7.91 14.64
C LEU A 9 -3.27 -7.48 14.80
N GLN A 10 -2.98 -6.59 15.76
CA GLN A 10 -1.61 -6.19 16.05
C GLN A 10 -0.75 -7.36 16.51
N THR A 11 -1.33 -8.34 17.22
CA THR A 11 -0.62 -9.53 17.68
C THR A 11 -0.27 -10.47 16.52
N ILE A 12 -1.25 -10.78 15.67
CA ILE A 12 -1.06 -11.63 14.48
C ILE A 12 -0.07 -11.00 13.48
N LEU A 13 -0.12 -9.67 13.36
CA LEU A 13 0.71 -8.91 12.45
C LEU A 13 2.07 -8.52 13.06
N LYS A 14 2.28 -8.67 14.38
CA LYS A 14 3.59 -8.44 15.02
C LYS A 14 4.67 -9.38 14.50
N ASP A 15 4.25 -10.57 14.10
CA ASP A 15 5.08 -11.61 13.49
C ASP A 15 5.40 -11.33 12.01
N LEU A 16 4.76 -10.35 11.40
CA LEU A 16 5.00 -10.03 10.00
C LEU A 16 6.31 -9.24 9.86
N THR A 17 7.26 -9.81 9.12
CA THR A 17 8.51 -9.12 8.81
C THR A 17 8.24 -7.89 7.95
N LYS A 18 8.86 -6.76 8.29
CA LYS A 18 8.76 -5.55 7.47
C LYS A 18 9.47 -5.76 6.14
N PHE A 19 8.87 -5.28 5.05
CA PHE A 19 9.47 -5.36 3.72
C PHE A 19 10.20 -4.05 3.40
N SER A 20 11.52 -4.12 3.27
CA SER A 20 12.39 -2.97 2.97
C SER A 20 12.57 -2.70 1.48
N GLY A 21 12.27 -3.69 0.62
CA GLY A 21 12.42 -3.60 -0.84
C GLY A 21 13.72 -4.17 -1.40
N SER A 22 14.69 -4.54 -0.55
CA SER A 22 16.02 -5.01 -0.97
C SER A 22 16.04 -6.46 -1.47
N GLN A 23 15.02 -7.24 -1.16
CA GLN A 23 14.92 -8.67 -1.45
C GLN A 23 13.72 -8.96 -2.37
N GLN A 24 13.85 -8.62 -3.65
CA GLN A 24 12.79 -8.83 -4.64
C GLN A 24 12.36 -10.31 -4.75
N GLN A 25 13.28 -11.25 -4.49
CA GLN A 25 13.00 -12.69 -4.52
C GLN A 25 12.03 -13.13 -3.41
N HIS A 26 11.91 -12.37 -2.33
CA HIS A 26 11.05 -12.70 -1.18
C HIS A 26 9.74 -11.93 -1.19
N VAL A 27 9.47 -11.10 -2.21
CA VAL A 27 8.25 -10.28 -2.26
C VAL A 27 7.00 -11.14 -2.38
N ASN A 28 7.05 -12.22 -3.17
CA ASN A 28 5.91 -13.13 -3.35
C ASN A 28 5.60 -13.89 -2.06
N ASP A 29 6.64 -14.32 -1.34
CA ASP A 29 6.51 -15.04 -0.08
C ASP A 29 5.94 -14.14 1.02
N TRP A 30 6.42 -12.90 1.07
CA TRP A 30 5.87 -11.86 1.94
C TRP A 30 4.41 -11.52 1.61
N LEU A 31 4.07 -11.39 0.33
CA LEU A 31 2.70 -11.15 -0.13
C LEU A 31 1.76 -12.32 0.18
N LEU A 32 2.25 -13.56 0.09
CA LEU A 32 1.48 -14.75 0.46
C LEU A 32 1.20 -14.74 1.97
N THR A 33 2.23 -14.52 2.77
CA THR A 33 2.15 -14.50 4.24
C THR A 33 1.22 -13.41 4.75
N ILE A 34 1.30 -12.20 4.20
CA ILE A 34 0.43 -11.09 4.61
C ILE A 34 -1.03 -11.33 4.19
N ASN A 35 -1.27 -11.90 3.00
CA ASN A 35 -2.62 -12.25 2.55
C ASN A 35 -3.25 -13.32 3.43
N GLN A 36 -2.53 -14.38 3.78
CA GLN A 36 -3.02 -15.43 4.69
C GLN A 36 -3.41 -14.85 6.05
N LYS A 37 -2.59 -13.96 6.62
CA LYS A 37 -2.89 -13.28 7.89
C LYS A 37 -4.08 -12.32 7.78
N PHE A 38 -4.21 -11.61 6.66
CA PHE A 38 -5.37 -10.74 6.41
C PHE A 38 -6.67 -11.50 6.22
N ASP A 39 -6.60 -12.70 5.65
CA ASP A 39 -7.74 -13.60 5.48
C ASP A 39 -8.17 -14.20 6.81
N ALA A 40 -7.22 -14.66 7.64
CA ALA A 40 -7.48 -15.16 8.98
C ALA A 40 -8.10 -14.11 9.93
N CYS A 41 -7.85 -12.82 9.66
CA CYS A 41 -8.44 -11.71 10.40
C CYS A 41 -9.71 -11.12 9.75
N GLU A 42 -10.19 -11.72 8.65
CA GLU A 42 -11.36 -11.25 7.89
C GLU A 42 -11.31 -9.74 7.56
N LEU A 43 -10.12 -9.22 7.25
CA LEU A 43 -9.94 -7.80 7.02
C LEU A 43 -10.63 -7.34 5.74
N THR A 44 -11.29 -6.19 5.82
CA THR A 44 -11.82 -5.51 4.63
C THR A 44 -10.69 -4.94 3.77
N GLU A 45 -10.93 -4.81 2.46
CA GLU A 45 -9.96 -4.24 1.52
C GLU A 45 -9.34 -2.89 1.97
N PRO A 46 -10.09 -1.90 2.48
CA PRO A 46 -9.49 -0.65 2.99
C PRO A 46 -8.57 -0.87 4.20
N GLN A 47 -8.89 -1.81 5.09
CA GLN A 47 -8.03 -2.15 6.22
C GLN A 47 -6.75 -2.86 5.74
N ARG A 48 -6.88 -3.83 4.83
CA ARG A 48 -5.74 -4.53 4.22
C ARG A 48 -4.75 -3.54 3.59
N ARG A 49 -5.25 -2.56 2.83
CA ARG A 49 -4.43 -1.49 2.24
C ARG A 49 -3.72 -0.64 3.29
N LYS A 50 -4.43 -0.24 4.35
CA LYS A 50 -3.84 0.57 5.44
C LYS A 50 -2.70 -0.18 6.14
N TRP A 51 -2.91 -1.46 6.44
CA TRP A 51 -1.89 -2.29 7.08
C TRP A 51 -0.73 -2.65 6.17
N ALA A 52 -0.98 -2.98 4.90
CA ALA A 52 0.08 -3.27 3.94
C ALA A 52 1.13 -2.15 3.88
N VAL A 53 0.69 -0.89 3.90
CA VAL A 53 1.59 0.28 3.92
C VAL A 53 2.38 0.38 5.23
N ALA A 54 1.78 0.01 6.36
CA ALA A 54 2.44 0.05 7.67
C ALA A 54 3.60 -0.96 7.79
N PHE A 55 3.55 -2.05 7.01
CA PHE A 55 4.62 -3.07 6.95
C PHE A 55 5.68 -2.79 5.88
N LEU A 56 5.50 -1.77 5.05
CA LEU A 56 6.56 -1.27 4.18
C LEU A 56 7.55 -0.44 5.01
N SER A 57 8.84 -0.59 4.73
CA SER A 57 9.89 0.22 5.33
C SER A 57 10.93 0.61 4.28
N ASP A 58 11.83 1.53 4.64
CA ASP A 58 12.97 1.94 3.83
C ASP A 58 12.60 2.33 2.38
N GLU A 59 13.17 1.61 1.41
CA GLU A 59 13.01 1.90 -0.01
C GLU A 59 11.62 1.56 -0.52
N ALA A 60 10.99 0.51 0.02
CA ALA A 60 9.64 0.13 -0.35
C ALA A 60 8.61 1.19 0.03
N LEU A 61 8.72 1.78 1.23
CA LEU A 61 7.85 2.88 1.66
C LEU A 61 8.08 4.14 0.82
N LYS A 62 9.35 4.47 0.53
CA LYS A 62 9.71 5.59 -0.35
C LYS A 62 9.16 5.40 -1.77
N TRP A 63 9.26 4.21 -2.32
CA TRP A 63 8.71 3.87 -3.63
C TRP A 63 7.19 4.03 -3.65
N TYR A 64 6.48 3.47 -2.67
CA TYR A 64 5.02 3.57 -2.57
C TYR A 64 4.55 5.03 -2.47
N THR A 65 5.21 5.82 -1.63
CA THR A 65 4.93 7.26 -1.48
C THR A 65 5.15 8.02 -2.79
N ARG A 66 6.22 7.71 -3.54
CA ARG A 66 6.46 8.31 -4.87
C ARG A 66 5.36 7.94 -5.87
N GLN A 67 4.83 6.71 -5.85
CA GLN A 67 3.72 6.31 -6.72
C GLN A 67 2.43 7.07 -6.38
N LEU A 68 2.13 7.25 -5.09
CA LEU A 68 0.98 8.05 -4.66
C LEU A 68 1.08 9.51 -5.14
N ILE A 69 2.28 10.11 -5.04
CA ILE A 69 2.52 11.47 -5.54
C ILE A 69 2.36 11.53 -7.06
N LYS A 70 2.91 10.55 -7.80
CA LYS A 70 2.75 10.45 -9.26
C LYS A 70 1.29 10.32 -9.68
N LEU A 71 0.47 9.53 -8.98
CA LEU A 71 -0.95 9.39 -9.27
C LEU A 71 -1.71 10.71 -9.03
N LYS A 72 -1.35 11.46 -7.98
CA LYS A 72 -1.93 12.78 -7.70
C LYS A 72 -1.48 13.83 -8.73
N HIS A 73 -0.21 13.84 -9.13
CA HIS A 73 0.33 14.76 -10.13
C HIS A 73 -0.05 14.40 -11.58
N GLY A 74 -0.25 13.11 -11.89
CA GLY A 74 -0.67 12.63 -13.21
C GLY A 74 -2.07 13.14 -13.60
N LYS A 75 -2.94 13.39 -12.61
CA LYS A 75 -4.22 14.08 -12.83
C LYS A 75 -4.07 15.57 -13.18
N LEU A 76 -2.97 16.21 -12.79
CA LEU A 76 -2.72 17.62 -13.13
C LEU A 76 -2.20 17.77 -14.57
N ASN A 77 -1.43 16.81 -15.09
CA ASN A 77 -0.82 16.93 -16.43
C ASN A 77 -1.76 16.66 -17.61
N HIS A 78 -2.91 16.02 -17.40
CA HIS A 78 -3.90 15.82 -18.48
C HIS A 78 -4.85 17.02 -18.69
N ASN A 79 -4.93 17.97 -17.76
CA ASN A 79 -5.81 19.13 -17.87
C ASN A 79 -5.15 20.40 -18.45
N VAL A 80 -3.82 20.43 -18.59
CA VAL A 80 -3.11 21.63 -19.13
C VAL A 80 -2.88 21.52 -20.63
N ARG A 81 -3.08 20.34 -21.24
CA ARG A 81 -2.79 20.12 -22.67
C ARG A 81 -3.97 20.40 -23.62
N HIS A 82 -5.14 20.82 -23.12
CA HIS A 82 -6.31 21.17 -23.96
C HIS A 82 -6.60 22.69 -24.07
N LEU A 83 -5.80 23.56 -23.44
CA LEU A 83 -6.04 25.02 -23.39
C LEU A 83 -4.98 25.86 -24.13
N ARG A 84 -4.19 25.25 -25.02
CA ARG A 84 -3.18 25.97 -25.84
C ARG A 84 -3.36 25.84 -27.35
N SER A 85 -4.55 25.45 -27.81
CA SER A 85 -4.92 25.49 -29.22
C SER A 85 -6.31 26.08 -29.39
N SER A 86 -6.44 27.37 -29.14
CA SER A 86 -7.54 28.15 -29.72
C SER A 86 -7.16 29.62 -29.80
N HIS A 87 -7.13 30.11 -31.03
CA HIS A 87 -7.09 31.51 -31.45
C HIS A 87 -5.73 32.23 -31.45
N ASN A 88 -5.00 31.97 -32.53
CA ASN A 88 -4.35 33.01 -33.33
C ASN A 88 -5.36 33.59 -34.33
#